data_AF-A0A7S2K7L2-F1
#
_entry.id   AF-A0A7S2K7L2-F1
#
_cell.length_a   1.000
_cell.length_b   1.000
_cell.length_c   1.000
_cell.angle_alpha   90.00
_cell.angle_beta   90.00
_cell.angle_gamma   90.00
#
_symmetry.space_group_name_H-M   'P 1'
#
loop_
_entity.id
_entity.type
_entity.pdbx_description
1 polymer ?
#
loop_
_entity_poly.entity_id
_entity_poly.type
_entity_poly.pdbx_seq_one_letter_code
_entity_poly.pdbx_strand_id
1 'polypeptide(L)'
;LAVNLGEAISKIVPGYISTEVDPRLSFDTDASIERAHRIISMYAKKGVPKERVLIKLAATWEGIMAAKALEAEGIQCNLTLIFSHVQAVACAQYGAHLISPFPGRILDW
;
A
#
# COMPACT_ATOMS: atom_id res chain seq x y z
N LEU A 1 11.33 -2.81 11.70
CA LEU A 1 12.29 -2.06 10.87
C LEU A 1 11.61 -1.04 9.95
N ALA A 2 10.76 -1.47 9.00
CA ALA A 2 10.14 -0.59 7.99
C ALA A 2 9.48 0.69 8.57
N VAL A 3 8.66 0.56 9.61
CA VAL A 3 7.99 1.70 10.26
C VAL A 3 8.96 2.69 10.90
N ASN A 4 10.09 2.23 11.45
CA ASN A 4 11.10 3.14 12.02
C ASN A 4 11.74 4.00 10.92
N LEU A 5 12.04 3.39 9.77
CA LEU A 5 12.59 4.13 8.63
C LEU A 5 11.56 5.09 8.05
N GLY A 6 10.32 4.66 7.88
CA GLY A 6 9.26 5.53 7.38
C GLY A 6 8.99 6.72 8.30
N GLU A 7 9.06 6.55 9.63
CA GLU A 7 8.96 7.66 10.58
C GLU A 7 10.15 8.63 10.48
N ALA A 8 11.36 8.15 10.24
CA ALA A 8 12.49 9.03 9.96
C ALA A 8 12.26 9.84 8.67
N ILE A 9 11.75 9.19 7.61
CA ILE A 9 11.42 9.85 6.33
C ILE A 9 10.30 10.88 6.53
N SER A 10 9.32 10.63 7.40
CA SER A 10 8.16 11.52 7.61
C SER A 10 8.55 12.90 8.10
N LYS A 11 9.70 13.01 8.78
CA LYS A 11 10.24 14.25 9.30
C LYS A 11 10.98 15.07 8.23
N ILE A 12 11.33 14.44 7.11
CA ILE A 12 12.14 15.04 6.05
C ILE A 12 11.24 15.49 4.88
N VAL A 13 10.21 14.71 4.56
CA VAL A 13 9.36 14.97 3.38
C VAL A 13 8.00 15.58 3.77
N PRO A 14 7.47 16.55 3.00
CA PRO A 14 6.16 17.12 3.25
C PRO A 14 5.01 16.26 2.70
N GLY A 15 5.29 15.20 1.94
CA GLY A 15 4.29 14.30 1.36
C GLY A 15 4.17 12.94 2.07
N TYR A 16 3.58 11.97 1.40
CA TYR A 16 3.30 10.65 1.96
C TYR A 16 4.53 9.74 2.07
N ILE A 17 4.40 8.68 2.87
CA ILE A 17 5.32 7.54 2.91
C ILE A 17 4.57 6.28 2.53
N SER A 18 5.07 5.56 1.53
CA SER A 18 4.58 4.22 1.23
C SER A 18 5.30 3.19 2.10
N THR A 19 4.55 2.37 2.83
CA THR A 19 5.10 1.23 3.60
C THR A 19 4.45 -0.06 3.14
N GLU A 20 5.27 -0.99 2.69
CA GLU A 20 4.79 -2.23 2.06
C GLU A 20 4.40 -3.29 3.09
N VAL A 21 3.27 -3.94 2.84
CA VAL A 21 2.86 -5.18 3.51
C VAL A 21 3.82 -6.30 3.10
N ASP A 22 3.93 -7.31 3.94
CA ASP A 22 4.79 -8.46 3.63
C ASP A 22 4.31 -9.15 2.35
N PRO A 23 5.16 -9.28 1.31
CA PRO A 23 4.74 -9.83 0.02
C PRO A 23 4.31 -11.30 0.11
N ARG A 24 4.67 -12.02 1.17
CA ARG A 24 4.19 -13.40 1.41
C ARG A 24 2.69 -13.46 1.65
N LEU A 25 2.06 -12.33 1.97
CA LEU A 25 0.62 -12.21 2.20
C LEU A 25 -0.16 -11.79 0.94
N SER A 26 0.51 -11.66 -0.21
CA SER A 26 -0.10 -11.08 -1.43
C SER A 26 -1.32 -11.84 -1.95
N PHE A 27 -1.55 -13.08 -1.51
CA PHE A 27 -2.69 -13.92 -1.90
C PHE A 27 -3.62 -14.23 -0.70
N ASP A 28 -3.54 -13.43 0.36
CA ASP A 28 -4.39 -13.53 1.54
C ASP A 28 -4.90 -12.12 1.90
N THR A 29 -6.17 -11.86 1.54
CA THR A 29 -6.82 -10.57 1.75
C THR A 29 -6.89 -10.20 3.23
N ASP A 30 -7.33 -11.13 4.08
CA ASP A 30 -7.56 -10.86 5.50
C ASP A 30 -6.23 -10.65 6.23
N ALA A 31 -5.22 -11.48 5.94
CA ALA A 31 -3.89 -11.31 6.51
C ALA A 31 -3.22 -10.00 6.05
N SER A 32 -3.46 -9.58 4.80
CA SER A 32 -2.99 -8.30 4.27
C SER A 32 -3.64 -7.11 4.99
N ILE A 33 -4.95 -7.15 5.21
CA ILE A 33 -5.69 -6.13 5.98
C ILE A 33 -5.18 -6.08 7.42
N GLU A 34 -5.07 -7.23 8.10
CA GLU A 34 -4.57 -7.29 9.47
C GLU A 34 -3.13 -6.74 9.57
N ARG A 35 -2.30 -7.02 8.56
CA ARG A 35 -0.93 -6.49 8.50
C ARG A 35 -0.92 -4.98 8.28
N ALA A 36 -1.78 -4.45 7.42
CA ALA A 36 -1.94 -3.03 7.18
C ALA A 36 -2.34 -2.27 8.46
N HIS A 37 -3.35 -2.76 9.20
CA HIS A 37 -3.73 -2.16 10.48
C HIS A 37 -2.60 -2.17 11.50
N ARG A 38 -1.83 -3.26 11.57
CA ARG A 38 -0.65 -3.34 12.43
C ARG A 38 0.38 -2.27 12.05
N ILE A 39 0.63 -2.04 10.76
CA ILE A 39 1.53 -0.97 10.29
C ILE A 39 1.02 0.41 10.69
N ILE A 40 -0.26 0.72 10.45
CA ILE A 40 -0.88 2.00 10.84
C ILE A 40 -0.81 2.21 12.36
N SER A 41 -1.12 1.19 13.16
CA SER A 41 -1.00 1.26 14.62
C SER A 41 0.43 1.57 15.08
N MET A 42 1.43 0.97 14.43
CA MET A 42 2.84 1.26 14.75
C MET A 42 3.24 2.69 14.38
N TYR A 43 2.72 3.26 13.29
CA TYR A 43 2.92 4.67 12.94
C TYR A 43 2.25 5.61 13.93
N ALA A 44 1.00 5.32 14.32
CA ALA A 44 0.27 6.11 15.30
C ALA A 44 1.01 6.18 16.66
N LYS A 45 1.58 5.06 17.12
CA LYS A 45 2.43 5.00 18.33
C LYS A 45 3.68 5.88 18.26
N LYS A 46 4.10 6.27 17.07
CA LYS A 46 5.24 7.17 16.82
C LYS A 46 4.82 8.60 16.49
N GLY A 47 3.53 8.92 16.57
CA GLY A 47 3.02 10.26 16.26
C GLY A 47 2.96 10.58 14.76
N VAL A 48 3.04 9.57 13.88
CA VAL A 48 2.82 9.77 12.44
C VAL A 48 1.34 9.47 12.15
N PRO A 49 0.56 10.49 11.74
CA PRO A 49 -0.87 10.30 11.47
C PRO A 49 -1.08 9.44 10.21
N LYS A 50 -2.20 8.69 10.14
CA LYS A 50 -2.41 7.70 9.07
C LYS A 50 -2.51 8.34 7.68
N GLU A 51 -2.93 9.58 7.61
CA GLU A 51 -3.03 10.40 6.39
C GLU A 51 -1.66 10.69 5.76
N ARG A 52 -0.57 10.41 6.49
CA ARG A 52 0.82 10.52 5.98
C ARG A 52 1.33 9.21 5.39
N VAL A 53 0.57 8.12 5.51
CA VAL A 53 1.03 6.77 5.21
C VAL A 53 0.16 6.15 4.12
N LEU A 54 0.80 5.69 3.05
CA LEU A 54 0.17 4.82 2.05
C LEU A 54 0.55 3.37 2.37
N ILE A 55 -0.44 2.51 2.58
CA ILE A 55 -0.21 1.07 2.68
C ILE A 55 0.05 0.51 1.28
N LYS A 56 1.23 -0.05 1.08
CA LYS A 56 1.64 -0.57 -0.23
C LYS A 56 1.39 -2.07 -0.32
N LEU A 57 0.67 -2.49 -1.36
CA LEU A 57 0.22 -3.88 -1.60
C LEU A 57 0.52 -4.27 -3.04
N ALA A 58 0.86 -5.54 -3.30
CA ALA A 58 0.93 -6.06 -4.66
C ALA A 58 -0.46 -6.04 -5.31
N ALA A 59 -0.54 -5.68 -6.59
CA ALA A 59 -1.79 -5.65 -7.36
C ALA A 59 -2.21 -7.04 -7.85
N THR A 60 -2.23 -8.01 -6.93
CA THR A 60 -2.99 -9.26 -7.05
C THR A 60 -4.48 -8.97 -6.85
N TRP A 61 -5.35 -9.94 -7.13
CA TRP A 61 -6.77 -9.77 -6.85
C TRP A 61 -7.02 -9.58 -5.35
N GLU A 62 -6.40 -10.41 -4.51
CA GLU A 62 -6.52 -10.36 -3.05
C GLU A 62 -5.98 -9.04 -2.48
N GLY A 63 -4.89 -8.52 -3.06
CA GLY A 63 -4.32 -7.22 -2.70
C GLY A 63 -5.23 -6.04 -3.08
N ILE A 64 -5.89 -6.09 -4.24
CA ILE A 64 -6.88 -5.08 -4.65
C ILE A 64 -8.11 -5.13 -3.73
N MET A 65 -8.58 -6.32 -3.36
CA MET A 65 -9.70 -6.47 -2.43
C MET A 65 -9.34 -6.02 -1.01
N ALA A 66 -8.11 -6.27 -0.56
CA ALA A 66 -7.59 -5.72 0.70
C ALA A 66 -7.55 -4.20 0.67
N ALA A 67 -7.03 -3.61 -0.42
CA ALA A 67 -7.01 -2.16 -0.58
C ALA A 67 -8.42 -1.56 -0.57
N LYS A 68 -9.40 -2.18 -1.23
CA LYS A 68 -10.80 -1.74 -1.21
C LYS A 68 -11.35 -1.63 0.22
N ALA A 69 -11.11 -2.64 1.05
CA ALA A 69 -11.55 -2.64 2.44
C ALA A 69 -10.84 -1.53 3.24
N LEU A 70 -9.52 -1.41 3.10
CA LEU A 70 -8.72 -0.40 3.80
C LEU A 70 -9.09 1.04 3.40
N GLU A 71 -9.34 1.30 2.11
CA GLU A 71 -9.77 2.60 1.61
C GLU A 71 -11.15 2.99 2.15
N ALA A 72 -12.07 2.03 2.30
CA ALA A 72 -13.37 2.25 2.92
C ALA A 72 -13.26 2.68 4.41
N GLU A 73 -12.15 2.33 5.07
CA GLU A 73 -11.81 2.75 6.45
C GLU A 73 -10.95 4.03 6.49
N GLY A 74 -10.67 4.63 5.34
CA GLY A 74 -9.81 5.80 5.20
C GLY A 74 -8.34 5.49 5.48
N ILE A 75 -7.87 4.28 5.16
CA ILE A 75 -6.45 3.91 5.10
C ILE A 75 -6.05 3.89 3.63
N GLN A 76 -5.33 4.94 3.21
CA GLN A 76 -4.94 5.14 1.82
C GLN A 76 -3.93 4.08 1.37
N CYS A 77 -4.11 3.57 0.16
CA CYS A 77 -3.35 2.45 -0.39
C CYS A 77 -2.58 2.84 -1.66
N ASN A 78 -1.39 2.24 -1.81
CA ASN A 78 -0.56 2.28 -3.01
C ASN A 78 -0.48 0.86 -3.61
N LEU A 79 -1.16 0.62 -4.72
CA LEU A 79 -1.11 -0.67 -5.39
C LEU A 79 0.11 -0.71 -6.32
N THR A 80 0.98 -1.70 -6.11
CA THR A 80 2.27 -1.84 -6.80
C THR A 80 2.33 -3.12 -7.63
N LEU A 81 3.45 -3.35 -8.34
CA LEU A 81 3.61 -4.53 -9.21
C LEU A 81 2.48 -4.62 -10.26
N ILE A 82 2.14 -3.47 -10.83
CA ILE A 82 1.15 -3.35 -11.90
C ILE A 82 1.87 -3.44 -13.24
N PHE A 83 1.52 -4.47 -14.00
CA PHE A 83 2.13 -4.82 -15.29
C PHE A 83 1.12 -4.93 -16.43
N SER A 84 -0.17 -4.85 -16.13
CA SER A 84 -1.23 -4.97 -17.12
C SER A 84 -2.27 -3.86 -16.98
N HIS A 85 -2.96 -3.58 -18.09
CA HIS A 85 -4.07 -2.64 -18.10
C HIS A 85 -5.22 -3.11 -17.19
N VAL A 86 -5.47 -4.43 -17.14
CA VAL A 86 -6.54 -5.02 -16.30
C VAL A 86 -6.31 -4.73 -14.82
N GLN A 87 -5.07 -4.87 -14.34
CA GLN A 87 -4.73 -4.50 -12.95
C GLN A 87 -4.99 -3.02 -12.68
N ALA A 88 -4.57 -2.13 -13.60
CA ALA A 88 -4.76 -0.68 -13.44
C ALA A 88 -6.25 -0.30 -13.39
N VAL A 89 -7.07 -0.85 -14.29
CA VAL A 89 -8.53 -0.64 -14.31
C VAL A 89 -9.16 -1.16 -13.03
N ALA A 90 -8.80 -2.37 -12.57
CA ALA A 90 -9.33 -2.94 -11.34
C ALA A 90 -8.98 -2.08 -10.12
N CYS A 91 -7.72 -1.62 -10.00
CA CYS A 91 -7.32 -0.73 -8.90
C CYS A 91 -8.16 0.56 -8.88
N ALA A 92 -8.41 1.17 -10.05
CA ALA A 92 -9.24 2.37 -10.16
C ALA A 92 -10.71 2.10 -9.80
N GLN A 93 -11.29 0.99 -10.30
CA GLN A 93 -12.67 0.60 -10.01
C GLN A 93 -12.93 0.35 -8.52
N TYR A 94 -11.93 -0.19 -7.81
CA TYR A 94 -12.03 -0.51 -6.39
C TYR A 94 -11.45 0.57 -5.47
N GLY A 95 -11.18 1.76 -6.00
CA GLY A 95 -10.95 2.96 -5.19
C GLY A 95 -9.54 3.08 -4.61
N ALA A 96 -8.54 2.43 -5.18
CA ALA A 96 -7.15 2.63 -4.77
C ALA A 96 -6.74 4.10 -4.89
N HIS A 97 -6.15 4.66 -3.82
CA HIS A 97 -5.70 6.06 -3.81
C HIS A 97 -4.57 6.32 -4.82
N LEU A 98 -3.63 5.38 -4.95
CA LEU A 98 -2.47 5.49 -5.83
C LEU A 98 -2.12 4.13 -6.46
N ILE A 99 -1.63 4.17 -7.70
CA ILE A 99 -1.04 3.02 -8.38
C ILE A 99 0.42 3.28 -8.77
N SER A 100 1.27 2.27 -8.67
CA SER A 100 2.70 2.31 -9.01
C SER A 100 3.02 1.25 -10.09
N PRO A 101 2.81 1.55 -11.38
CA PRO A 101 3.23 0.69 -12.51
C PRO A 101 4.76 0.69 -12.68
N PHE A 102 5.31 -0.42 -13.21
CA PHE A 102 6.77 -0.65 -13.27
C PHE A 102 7.28 -0.68 -14.72
N PRO A 103 7.41 0.48 -15.40
CA PRO A 103 7.79 0.52 -16.82
C PRO A 103 9.16 -0.07 -17.10
N GLY A 104 10.15 0.14 -16.22
CA GLY A 104 11.49 -0.44 -16.38
C GLY A 104 11.48 -1.98 -16.39
N ARG A 105 10.66 -2.60 -15.53
CA ARG A 105 10.52 -4.07 -15.49
C ARG A 105 9.75 -4.63 -16.69
N ILE A 106 8.85 -3.84 -17.28
CA ILE A 106 8.17 -4.21 -18.54
C ILE A 106 9.18 -4.20 -19.69
N LEU A 107 10.09 -3.21 -19.72
CA LEU A 107 11.16 -3.15 -20.73
C LEU A 107 12.16 -4.30 -20.57
N ASP A 108 12.43 -4.75 -19.34
CA ASP A 108 13.35 -5.86 -19.07
C ASP A 108 12.84 -7.23 -19.56
N TRP A 109 11.52 -7.41 -19.74
CA TRP A 109 10.87 -8.66 -20.15
C TRP A 109 10.88 -8.83 -21.67
#